data_AF-A0A557QXB6-F1
#
_entry.id   AF-A0A557QXB6-F1
#
_cell.length_a   1.000
_cell.length_b   1.000
_cell.length_c   1.000
_cell.angle_alpha   90.00
_cell.angle_beta   90.00
_cell.angle_gamma   90.00
#
_symmetry.space_group_name_H-M   'P 1'
#
loop_
_entity.id
_entity.type
_entity.pdbx_description
1 polymer ?
#
loop_
_entity_poly.entity_id
_entity_poly.type
_entity_poly.pdbx_seq_one_letter_code
_entity_poly.pdbx_strand_id
1 'polypeptide(L)' 'MKSKERYQCGICEEMHDNYYIAADCCDRVSYWYECAVCQKTHRREEAADECCAEAKAAIEIDPLSQPATPEERAATGRLF' A
#
# COMPACT_ATOMS: atom_id res chain seq x y z
N MET A 1 -0.32 9.96 3.44
CA MET A 1 0.44 9.09 2.51
C MET A 1 -0.35 9.04 1.22
N LYS A 2 0.32 9.20 0.07
CA LYS A 2 -0.31 9.25 -1.26
C LYS A 2 -0.01 7.97 -2.04
N SER A 3 -0.77 7.70 -3.10
CA SER A 3 -0.42 6.68 -4.08
C SER A 3 0.95 6.98 -4.72
N LYS A 4 1.61 5.94 -5.22
CA LYS A 4 2.88 6.04 -5.95
C LYS A 4 2.68 5.61 -7.39
N GLU A 5 3.40 6.25 -8.30
CA GLU A 5 3.39 5.89 -9.72
C GLU A 5 4.10 4.56 -9.94
N ARG A 6 3.56 3.77 -10.87
CA ARG A 6 4.11 2.49 -11.31
C ARG A 6 3.96 2.39 -12.83
N TYR A 7 4.95 1.77 -13.45
CA TYR A 7 5.08 1.68 -14.88
C TYR A 7 5.12 0.21 -15.26
N GLN A 8 4.11 -0.23 -16.01
CA GLN A 8 4.01 -1.61 -16.45
C GLN A 8 4.54 -1.74 -17.87
N CYS A 9 5.43 -2.69 -18.08
CA CYS A 9 5.78 -3.09 -19.43
C CYS A 9 4.62 -3.88 -20.07
N GLY A 10 4.15 -3.50 -21.25
CA GLY A 10 3.06 -4.17 -21.95
C GLY A 10 3.43 -5.48 -22.63
N ILE A 11 4.70 -5.89 -22.59
CA ILE A 11 5.20 -7.15 -23.18
C ILE A 11 5.43 -8.20 -22.10
N CYS A 12 6.24 -7.88 -21.08
CA CYS A 12 6.54 -8.81 -19.99
C CYS A 12 5.62 -8.64 -18.76
N GLU A 13 4.74 -7.63 -18.79
CA GLU A 13 3.79 -7.31 -17.72
C GLU A 13 4.42 -6.92 -16.37
N GLU A 14 5.76 -6.76 -16.34
CA GLU A 14 6.53 -6.39 -15.16
C GLU A 14 6.26 -4.93 -14.74
N MET A 15 6.23 -4.71 -13.43
CA MET A 15 5.91 -3.42 -12.80
C MET A 15 7.15 -2.77 -12.20
N HIS A 16 7.50 -1.60 -12.74
CA HIS A 16 8.64 -0.81 -12.32
C HIS A 16 8.20 0.46 -11.59
N ASP A 17 9.07 0.94 -10.72
CA ASP A 17 8.97 2.22 -10.00
C ASP A 17 9.53 3.40 -10.80
N ASN A 18 10.18 3.14 -11.94
CA ASN A 18 10.77 4.16 -12.80
C ASN A 18 10.36 3.94 -14.27
N TYR A 19 9.86 5.01 -14.91
CA TYR A 19 9.49 5.00 -16.31
C TYR A 19 10.63 4.57 -17.24
N TYR A 20 11.84 5.09 -17.02
CA TYR A 20 12.99 4.82 -17.89
C TYR A 20 13.41 3.35 -17.84
N ILE A 21 13.29 2.70 -16.68
CA ILE A 21 13.57 1.26 -16.56
C ILE A 21 12.51 0.45 -17.32
N ALA A 22 11.24 0.81 -17.20
CA ALA A 22 10.16 0.15 -17.95
C ALA A 22 10.30 0.37 -19.46
N ALA A 23 10.71 1.58 -19.87
CA ALA A 23 10.89 1.95 -21.28
C ALA A 23 12.14 1.31 -21.90
N ASP A 24 13.20 1.09 -21.11
CA ASP A 24 14.37 0.31 -21.53
C ASP A 24 14.01 -1.16 -21.77
N CYS A 25 13.12 -1.71 -20.93
CA CYS A 25 12.62 -3.07 -21.09
C CYS A 25 11.64 -3.21 -22.27
N CYS A 26 10.73 -2.24 -22.49
CA CYS A 26 9.83 -2.26 -23.63
C CYS A 26 9.24 -0.90 -24.03
N ASP A 27 9.02 -0.72 -25.34
CA ASP A 27 8.44 0.51 -25.91
C ASP A 27 6.97 0.78 -25.53
N ARG A 28 6.26 -0.23 -24.99
CA ARG A 28 4.85 -0.10 -24.61
C ARG A 28 4.70 -0.05 -23.10
N VAL A 29 4.80 1.14 -22.51
CA VAL A 29 4.65 1.34 -21.06
C VAL A 29 3.26 1.85 -20.71
N SER A 30 2.59 1.15 -19.79
CA SER A 30 1.33 1.59 -19.17
C SER A 30 1.58 2.28 -17.83
N TYR A 31 0.82 3.34 -17.55
CA TYR A 31 0.85 4.06 -16.28
C TYR A 31 -0.18 3.49 -15.31
N TRP A 32 0.24 3.34 -14.06
CA TRP A 32 -0.56 2.85 -12.95
C TRP A 32 -0.23 3.62 -11.66
N TYR A 33 -1.17 3.63 -10.74
CA TYR A 33 -1.02 4.24 -9.41
C TYR A 33 -1.26 3.16 -8.36
N GLU A 34 -0.27 2.92 -7.51
CA GLU A 34 -0.30 1.90 -6.46
C GLU A 34 -0.46 2.56 -5.08
N CYS A 35 -1.41 2.10 -4.29
CA CYS A 35 -1.50 2.54 -2.90
C CYS A 35 -0.38 1.90 -2.06
N ALA A 36 0.42 2.71 -1.36
CA ALA A 36 1.51 2.22 -0.51
C ALA A 36 1.04 1.42 0.72
N VAL A 37 -0.22 1.56 1.13
CA VAL A 37 -0.79 0.87 2.31
C VAL A 37 -1.26 -0.55 1.95
N CYS A 38 -2.07 -0.67 0.90
CA CYS A 38 -2.72 -1.95 0.53
C CYS A 38 -2.15 -2.59 -0.75
N GLN A 39 -1.17 -1.96 -1.40
CA GLN A 39 -0.49 -2.43 -2.62
C GLN A 39 -1.41 -2.68 -3.83
N LYS A 40 -2.64 -2.14 -3.80
CA LYS A 40 -3.57 -2.20 -4.94
C LYS A 40 -3.20 -1.17 -5.99
N THR A 41 -3.33 -1.54 -7.26
CA THR A 41 -3.00 -0.71 -8.43
C THR A 41 -4.26 -0.25 -9.17
N HIS A 42 -4.29 1.03 -9.56
CA HIS A 42 -5.41 1.67 -10.25
C HIS A 42 -4.92 2.45 -11.48
N ARG A 43 -5.81 2.64 -12.46
CA ARG A 43 -5.52 3.41 -13.69
C ARG A 43 -5.58 4.92 -13.50
N ARG A 44 -6.19 5.41 -12.41
CA ARG A 44 -6.32 6.83 -12.09
C ARG A 44 -5.74 7.11 -10.71
N GLU A 45 -5.07 8.25 -10.57
CA GLU A 45 -4.47 8.71 -9.31
C GLU A 45 -5.55 8.88 -8.22
N GLU A 46 -6.64 9.59 -8.54
CA GLU A 46 -7.74 9.85 -7.60
C GLU A 46 -8.29 8.55 -7.00
N ALA A 47 -8.53 7.53 -7.83
CA ALA A 47 -9.05 6.24 -7.38
C ALA A 47 -8.03 5.47 -6.51
N ALA A 48 -6.72 5.61 -6.77
CA ALA A 48 -5.69 5.02 -5.93
C ALA A 48 -5.59 5.73 -4.58
N ASP A 49 -5.70 7.06 -4.57
CA ASP A 49 -5.66 7.89 -3.37
C ASP A 49 -6.88 7.64 -2.48
N GLU A 50 -8.09 7.56 -3.05
CA GLU A 50 -9.31 7.17 -2.34
C GLU A 50 -9.14 5.78 -1.71
N CYS A 51 -8.69 4.79 -2.49
CA CYS A 51 -8.43 3.45 -1.97
C CYS A 51 -7.40 3.45 -0.83
N CYS A 52 -6.38 4.31 -0.92
CA CYS A 52 -5.35 4.42 0.12
C CYS A 52 -5.86 5.08 1.39
N ALA A 53 -6.74 6.07 1.27
CA ALA A 53 -7.41 6.70 2.41
C ALA A 53 -8.32 5.72 3.14
N GLU A 54 -9.13 4.94 2.40
CA GLU A 54 -9.99 3.90 2.97
C GLU A 54 -9.17 2.80 3.67
N ALA A 55 -8.11 2.31 3.02
CA ALA A 55 -7.23 1.30 3.60
C ALA A 55 -6.56 1.78 4.89
N LYS A 56 -6.14 3.05 4.94
CA LYS A 56 -5.57 3.66 6.15
C LYS A 56 -6.62 3.75 7.25
N ALA A 57 -7.82 4.24 6.94
CA ALA A 57 -8.90 4.35 7.90
C ALA A 57 -9.26 2.98 8.50
N ALA A 58 -9.31 1.92 7.67
CA ALA A 58 -9.58 0.57 8.15
C ALA A 58 -8.52 0.07 9.16
N ILE A 59 -7.24 0.40 8.95
CA ILE A 59 -6.16 0.07 9.91
C ILE A 59 -6.29 0.88 11.20
N GLU A 60 -6.71 2.15 11.12
CA GLU A 60 -6.88 3.02 12.28
C GLU A 60 -8.12 2.66 13.13
N ILE A 61 -9.12 2.01 12.55
CA ILE A 61 -10.39 1.64 13.21
C ILE A 61 -10.34 0.26 13.89
N ASP A 62 -9.25 -0.50 13.74
CA ASP A 62 -9.04 -1.78 14.43
C ASP A 62 -8.19 -1.59 15.71
N PRO A 63 -8.79 -1.34 16.89
CA PRO A 63 -8.07 -1.24 18.17
C PRO A 63 -7.44 -2.55 18.63
N LEU A 64 -7.60 -3.66 17.88
CA LEU A 64 -7.03 -4.98 18.19
C LEU A 64 -5.69 -5.25 17.50
N SER A 65 -5.27 -4.40 16.54
CA SER A 65 -4.00 -4.52 15.84
C SER A 65 -2.89 -3.62 16.39
N GLN A 66 -3.16 -2.87 17.46
CA GLN A 66 -2.10 -2.22 18.23
C GLN A 66 -1.30 -3.34 18.94
N PRO A 67 0.04 -3.45 18.77
CA PRO A 67 0.81 -4.30 19.65
C PRO A 67 0.55 -3.80 21.07
N ALA A 68 -0.03 -4.65 21.91
CA ALA A 68 -0.31 -4.35 23.31
C ALA A 68 0.90 -3.61 23.88
N THR A 69 0.70 -2.36 24.27
CA THR A 69 1.75 -1.63 24.95
C THR A 69 2.15 -2.45 26.18
N PRO A 70 3.45 -2.54 26.53
CA PRO A 70 3.91 -3.41 27.61
C PRO A 70 3.27 -3.11 28.99
N GLU A 71 2.55 -2.00 29.14
CA GLU A 71 1.88 -1.60 30.38
C GLU A 71 0.65 -2.46 30.74
N GLU A 72 -0.02 -3.13 29.79
CA GLU A 72 -1.19 -3.98 30.09
C GLU A 72 -0.84 -5.38 30.62
N ARG A 73 0.44 -5.79 30.55
CA ARG A 73 0.90 -7.08 31.09
C ARG A 73 1.04 -7.13 32.61
N ALA A 74 0.92 -6.00 33.31
CA ALA A 74 1.13 -5.95 34.77
C ALA A 74 -0.15 -6.19 35.61
N ALA A 75 -1.35 -6.21 35.01
CA ALA A 75 -2.60 -6.22 35.77
C ALA A 75 -3.30 -7.59 35.92
N THR A 76 -2.89 -8.62 35.18
CA THR A 76 -3.52 -9.97 35.21
C THR A 76 -2.66 -11.01 35.93
N GLY A 77 -1.94 -10.59 36.96
CA GLY A 77 -1.06 -11.44 37.76
C GLY A 77 -1.33 -11.36 39.26
N ARG A 78 -2.58 -11.41 39.73
CA ARG A 78 -2.87 -11.60 41.16
C ARG A 78 -4.27 -12.13 41.48
N LEU A 79 -4.50 -13.41 41.19
CA LEU A 79 -5.52 -14.19 41.88
C LEU A 79 -5.01 -15.63 42.05
N PHE A 80 -4.10 -15.83 43.01
CA PHE A 80 -3.95 -17.04 43.81
C PHE A 80 -3.34 -16.65 45.16
#